data_AF-A0A382VV11-F1
#
_entry.id   AF-A0A382VV11-F1
#
_cell.length_a   1.000
_cell.length_b   1.000
_cell.length_c   1.000
_cell.angle_alpha   90.00
_cell.angle_beta   90.00
_cell.angle_gamma   90.00
#
_symmetry.space_group_name_H-M   'P 1'
#
loop_
_entity.id
_entity.type
_entity.pdbx_description
1 polymer ?
#
loop_
_entity_poly.entity_id
_entity_poly.type
_entity_poly.pdbx_seq_one_letter_code
_entity_poly.pdbx_strand_id
1 'polypeptide(L)' 'MSDTEVRVEIERYIVWPGQACSYKMGMLKILELREKAKEKLGEDFNIKDFHSVVLEQGQPPLFIVEDLVNLMLDN' A
#
# COMPACT_ATOMS: atom_id res chain seq x y z
N MET A 1 -2.33 -22.68 -9.80
CA MET A 1 -1.74 -22.29 -11.09
C MET A 1 -1.39 -23.56 -11.84
N SER A 2 -1.84 -23.65 -13.09
CA SER A 2 -1.39 -24.64 -14.06
C SER A 2 0.08 -24.42 -14.43
N ASP A 3 0.74 -25.43 -15.00
CA ASP A 3 2.10 -25.30 -15.53
C ASP A 3 2.21 -24.14 -16.54
N THR A 4 1.22 -23.98 -17.43
CA THR A 4 1.13 -22.89 -18.38
C THR A 4 1.10 -21.51 -17.69
N GLU A 5 0.26 -21.33 -16.67
CA GLU A 5 0.18 -20.07 -15.92
C GLU A 5 1.51 -19.74 -15.21
N VAL A 6 2.17 -20.75 -14.63
CA VAL A 6 3.46 -20.56 -13.96
C VAL A 6 4.53 -20.11 -14.94
N ARG A 7 4.63 -20.75 -16.12
CA ARG A 7 5.61 -20.35 -17.15
C ARG A 7 5.42 -18.92 -17.60
N VAL A 8 4.17 -18.53 -17.91
CA VAL A 8 3.84 -17.17 -18.35
C VAL A 8 4.23 -16.13 -17.29
N GLU A 9 3.95 -16.39 -16.00
CA GLU A 9 4.33 -15.45 -14.94
C GLU A 9 5.85 -15.36 -14.74
N ILE A 10 6.57 -16.49 -14.79
CA ILE A 10 8.04 -16.50 -14.70
C ILE A 10 8.66 -15.70 -15.86
N GLU A 11 8.20 -15.92 -17.09
CA GLU A 11 8.66 -15.18 -18.27
C GLU A 11 8.38 -13.67 -18.12
N ARG A 12 7.21 -13.30 -17.58
CA ARG A 12 6.89 -11.88 -17.26
C ARG A 12 7.89 -11.28 -16.29
N TYR A 13 8.27 -12.01 -15.23
CA TYR A 13 9.21 -11.52 -14.23
C TYR A 13 10.62 -11.31 -14.76
N ILE A 14 11.03 -12.10 -15.77
CA ILE A 14 12.33 -11.95 -16.44
C ILE A 14 12.39 -10.65 -17.24
N VAL A 15 11.34 -10.32 -17.99
CA VAL A 15 11.31 -9.11 -18.85
C VAL A 15 10.90 -7.84 -18.12
N TRP A 16 10.24 -7.96 -16.96
CA TRP A 16 9.80 -6.84 -16.14
C TRP A 16 10.30 -6.96 -14.70
N PRO A 17 11.62 -6.78 -14.47
CA PRO A 17 12.23 -7.00 -13.17
C PRO A 17 11.62 -6.09 -12.09
N GLY A 18 11.33 -6.68 -10.93
CA GLY A 18 10.82 -5.97 -9.75
C GLY A 18 9.32 -5.65 -9.77
N GLN A 19 8.62 -5.76 -10.90
CA GLN A 19 7.19 -5.44 -10.98
C GLN A 19 6.37 -6.33 -10.03
N ALA A 20 6.68 -7.62 -9.93
CA ALA A 20 6.01 -8.55 -9.04
C ALA A 20 6.18 -8.21 -7.55
N CYS A 21 7.24 -7.48 -7.17
CA CYS A 21 7.45 -7.06 -5.79
C CYS A 21 6.45 -5.97 -5.38
N SER A 22 5.99 -5.14 -6.33
CA SER A 22 5.10 -4.00 -6.07
C SER A 22 3.82 -4.40 -5.31
N TYR A 23 3.23 -5.55 -5.63
CA TYR A 23 2.01 -6.05 -5.01
C TYR A 23 2.16 -6.18 -3.50
N LYS A 24 3.22 -6.87 -3.05
CA LYS A 24 3.42 -7.12 -1.63
C LYS A 24 4.02 -5.92 -0.92
N MET A 25 4.94 -5.20 -1.55
CA MET A 25 5.55 -4.00 -0.98
C MET A 25 4.51 -2.90 -0.72
N GLY A 26 3.62 -2.64 -1.69
CA GLY A 26 2.54 -1.67 -1.53
C GLY A 26 1.55 -2.07 -0.44
N MET A 27 1.10 -3.33 -0.43
CA MET A 27 0.24 -3.86 0.62
C MET A 27 0.87 -3.72 2.01
N LEU A 28 2.14 -4.11 2.17
CA LEU A 28 2.82 -4.06 3.46
C LEU A 28 2.92 -2.62 3.99
N LYS A 29 3.30 -1.66 3.14
CA LYS A 29 3.38 -0.25 3.54
C LYS A 29 2.01 0.31 3.93
N ILE A 30 0.95 0.02 3.18
CA ILE A 30 -0.41 0.49 3.55
C ILE A 30 -0.87 -0.12 4.88
N LEU A 31 -0.56 -1.40 5.13
CA LEU A 31 -0.87 -2.03 6.42
C LEU A 31 -0.06 -1.44 7.57
N GLU A 32 1.23 -1.19 7.38
CA GLU A 32 2.12 -0.52 8.34
C GLU A 32 1.56 0.86 8.72
N LEU A 33 1.17 1.67 7.73
CA LEU A 33 0.58 3.00 7.95
C LEU A 33 -0.76 2.92 8.70
N ARG A 34 -1.57 1.90 8.41
CA ARG A 34 -2.86 1.70 9.10
C ARG A 34 -2.65 1.34 10.57
N GLU A 35 -1.70 0.45 10.87
CA GLU A 35 -1.41 0.10 12.26
C GLU A 35 -0.79 1.28 13.01
N LYS A 36 0.11 2.05 12.37
CA LYS A 36 0.60 3.34 12.91
C LYS A 36 -0.54 4.30 13.25
N ALA A 37 -1.52 4.44 12.35
CA ALA A 37 -2.65 5.32 12.57
C ALA A 37 -3.55 4.86 13.73
N LYS A 38 -3.81 3.55 13.84
CA LYS A 38 -4.53 2.97 14.98
C LYS A 38 -3.80 3.19 16.30
N GLU A 39 -2.49 3.00 16.33
CA GLU A 39 -1.67 3.19 17.54
C GLU A 39 -1.67 4.64 18.00
N LYS A 40 -1.58 5.60 17.06
CA LYS A 40 -1.52 7.02 17.37
C LYS A 40 -2.88 7.63 17.74
N LEU A 41 -3.97 7.20 17.11
CA LEU A 41 -5.32 7.75 17.33
C LEU A 41 -6.14 6.98 18.37
N GLY A 42 -5.82 5.70 18.65
CA GLY A 42 -6.54 4.90 19.63
C GLY A 42 -8.04 4.81 19.31
N GLU A 43 -8.88 5.23 20.27
CA GLU A 43 -10.35 5.23 20.13
C GLU A 43 -10.85 6.23 19.07
N ASP A 44 -10.06 7.26 18.74
CA ASP A 44 -10.40 8.24 17.71
C ASP A 44 -10.09 7.73 16.29
N PHE A 45 -9.51 6.52 16.15
CA PHE A 45 -9.23 5.94 14.85
C PHE A 45 -10.52 5.60 14.08
N ASN A 46 -10.67 6.19 12.91
CA ASN A 46 -11.74 5.87 11.97
C ASN A 46 -11.16 5.35 10.65
N ILE A 47 -11.54 4.11 10.29
CA ILE A 47 -11.07 3.45 9.06
C ILE A 47 -11.53 4.18 7.78
N LYS A 48 -12.65 4.89 7.82
CA LYS A 48 -13.15 5.65 6.66
C LYS A 48 -12.22 6.83 6.36
N ASP A 49 -11.79 7.54 7.40
CA ASP A 49 -10.92 8.70 7.25
C ASP A 49 -9.52 8.27 6.77
N PHE A 50 -9.00 7.16 7.29
CA PHE A 50 -7.79 6.54 6.76
C PHE A 50 -7.91 6.16 5.27
N HIS A 51 -9.02 5.54 4.86
CA HIS A 51 -9.25 5.20 3.45
C HIS A 51 -9.36 6.45 2.56
N SER A 52 -10.02 7.51 3.04
CA SER A 52 -10.07 8.80 2.34
C SER A 52 -8.68 9.32 2.04
N VAL A 53 -7.81 9.38 3.06
CA VAL A 53 -6.42 9.85 2.90
C VAL A 53 -5.63 9.00 1.90
N VAL A 54 -5.80 7.69 1.91
CA VAL A 54 -5.09 6.77 1.01
C VAL A 54 -5.60 6.84 -0.44
N LEU A 55 -6.90 7.12 -0.66
CA LEU A 55 -7.54 6.97 -1.98
C LEU A 55 -7.80 8.29 -2.71
N GLU A 56 -8.02 9.40 -1.99
CA GLU A 56 -8.48 10.66 -2.60
C GLU A 56 -7.43 11.33 -3.51
N GLN A 57 -6.14 11.02 -3.30
CA GLN A 57 -5.02 11.59 -4.08
C GLN A 57 -4.63 10.73 -5.30
N GLY A 58 -5.43 9.71 -5.64
CA GLY A 58 -5.20 8.85 -6.80
C GLY A 58 -4.12 7.79 -6.55
N GLN A 59 -3.08 7.74 -7.40
CA GLN A 59 -2.02 6.72 -7.34
C GLN A 59 -0.63 7.34 -7.14
N PRO A 60 -0.41 8.10 -6.05
CA PRO A 60 0.90 8.70 -5.81
C PRO A 60 1.92 7.63 -5.37
N PRO A 61 3.22 7.94 -5.43
CA PRO A 61 4.25 7.08 -4.85
C PRO A 61 4.02 6.81 -3.36
N LEU A 62 4.45 5.63 -2.86
CA LEU A 62 4.22 5.22 -1.46
C LEU A 62 4.74 6.22 -0.42
N PHE A 63 5.83 6.93 -0.69
CA PHE A 63 6.35 7.94 0.23
C PHE A 63 5.41 9.15 0.36
N ILE A 64 4.70 9.52 -0.71
CA ILE A 64 3.66 10.56 -0.65
C ILE A 64 2.44 10.06 0.13
N VAL A 65 2.05 8.79 -0.04
CA VAL A 65 0.96 8.19 0.77
C VAL A 65 1.33 8.24 2.25
N GLU A 66 2.58 7.94 2.59
CA GLU A 66 3.08 8.04 3.96
C GLU A 66 3.04 9.48 4.50
N ASP A 67 3.45 10.48 3.70
CA ASP A 67 3.36 11.90 4.08
C ASP A 67 1.92 12.34 4.33
N LEU A 68 0.98 11.91 3.49
CA LEU A 68 -0.45 12.22 3.64
C LEU A 68 -1.03 11.61 4.92
N VAL A 69 -0.67 10.36 5.24
CA VAL A 69 -1.07 9.72 6.51
C VAL A 69 -0.44 10.45 7.69
N ASN A 70 0.83 10.85 7.60
CA ASN A 70 1.47 11.61 8.68
C ASN A 70 0.76 12.95 8.93
N LEU A 71 0.42 13.67 7.86
CA LEU A 71 -0.34 14.92 7.96
C LEU A 71 -1.71 14.71 8.61
N MET A 72 -2.42 13.64 8.28
CA MET A 72 -3.69 13.27 8.94
C MET A 72 -3.50 13.08 10.45
N LEU A 73 -2.39 12.47 10.87
CA LEU A 73 -2.12 12.15 12.26
C LEU A 73 -1.63 13.35 13.10
N ASP A 74 -1.21 14.43 12.46
CA ASP A 74 -0.71 15.63 13.14
C ASP A 74 -1.78 16.71 13.33
N ASN A 75 -2.97 16.51 12.74
CA ASN A 75 -4.17 17.34 12.94
C ASN A 75 -5.04 16.81 14.08
#